data_AF-A0A667ZMZ9-F1
#
_entry.id   AF-A0A667ZMZ9-F1
#
_cell.length_a   1.000
_cell.length_b   1.000
_cell.length_c   1.000
_cell.angle_alpha   90.00
_cell.angle_beta   90.00
_cell.angle_gamma   90.00
#
_symmetry.space_group_name_H-M   'P 1'
#
loop_
_entity.id
_entity.type
_entity.pdbx_description
1 polymer ?
#
loop_
_entity_poly.entity_id
_entity_poly.type
_entity_poly.pdbx_seq_one_letter_code
_entity_poly.pdbx_strand_id
1 'polypeptide(L)'
;HRGICFGPGNIISHLPIFLFLNLYNLRVLDLSQNAIEEMGWENFSGLARLETLKMNYNLIGGLSPDTFHNISQLKELSLEGNKILELPHSIFSVLTQLEVLNLRGNLLSKLSPDSFVSLKSLTHLSLSSNQLSRLPVDVFKNLTGLESLDLSDNQLIVLPEKIFHSLGTAKTIHLHKNNLSEVDGKLFEEQFFLQQLYLSDNKFQSLPVGLFDTFLFQNVMRLHGNPWKCDCHMSYLHDWMLQYSADIEDLDRPLSISLWLINNRFTIGLFFSL
;
A
#
# COMPACT_ATOMS: atom_id res chain seq x y z
N HIS A 1 9.63 -18.02 -22.07
CA HIS A 1 9.61 -18.34 -20.63
C HIS A 1 10.94 -18.97 -20.22
N ARG A 2 11.85 -18.19 -19.62
CA ARG A 2 13.07 -18.69 -18.94
C ARG A 2 12.99 -18.21 -17.50
N GLY A 3 12.32 -18.98 -16.67
CA GLY A 3 12.17 -18.73 -15.25
C GLY A 3 12.67 -19.91 -14.43
N ILE A 4 13.16 -19.65 -13.22
CA ILE A 4 13.50 -20.68 -12.24
C ILE A 4 12.60 -20.46 -11.04
N CYS A 5 11.90 -21.51 -10.63
CA CYS A 5 11.09 -21.55 -9.42
C CYS A 5 11.64 -22.63 -8.50
N PHE A 6 12.03 -22.26 -7.29
CA PHE A 6 12.26 -23.22 -6.22
C PHE A 6 10.90 -23.44 -5.55
N GLY A 7 10.36 -24.65 -5.66
CA GLY A 7 9.01 -24.97 -5.14
C GLY A 7 8.84 -24.65 -3.64
N PRO A 8 7.60 -24.48 -3.18
CA PRO A 8 7.33 -24.19 -1.77
C PRO A 8 7.78 -25.34 -0.87
N GLY A 9 8.40 -25.01 0.28
CA GLY A 9 8.88 -25.99 1.25
C GLY A 9 10.34 -26.42 1.04
N ASN A 10 11.09 -25.72 0.19
CA ASN A 10 12.53 -25.85 0.16
C ASN A 10 13.12 -25.13 1.39
N ILE A 11 13.94 -25.83 2.17
CA ILE A 11 14.58 -25.31 3.40
C ILE A 11 15.85 -24.52 3.00
N ILE A 12 15.79 -23.74 1.92
CA ILE A 12 16.94 -22.95 1.48
C ILE A 12 17.08 -21.78 2.46
N SER A 13 18.04 -21.88 3.37
CA SER A 13 18.38 -20.81 4.31
C SER A 13 19.45 -19.86 3.78
N HIS A 14 20.31 -20.35 2.89
CA HIS A 14 21.37 -19.57 2.28
C HIS A 14 21.47 -19.86 0.79
N LEU A 15 21.63 -18.80 0.01
CA LEU A 15 21.98 -18.91 -1.40
C LEU A 15 23.50 -18.88 -1.53
N PRO A 16 24.12 -19.88 -2.17
CA PRO A 16 25.52 -19.78 -2.56
C PRO A 16 25.77 -18.50 -3.37
N ILE A 17 26.86 -17.79 -3.07
CA ILE A 17 27.28 -16.65 -3.87
C ILE A 17 27.58 -17.08 -5.31
N PHE A 18 27.30 -16.22 -6.29
CA PHE A 18 27.52 -16.49 -7.71
C PHE A 18 26.78 -17.73 -8.27
N LEU A 19 25.78 -18.27 -7.57
CA LEU A 19 24.98 -19.42 -8.04
C LEU A 19 24.41 -19.21 -9.45
N PHE A 20 24.09 -17.96 -9.80
CA PHE A 20 23.43 -17.61 -11.05
C PHE A 20 24.36 -16.94 -12.08
N LEU A 21 25.69 -17.03 -11.90
CA LEU A 21 26.68 -16.28 -12.69
C LEU A 21 26.49 -16.41 -14.21
N ASN A 22 26.03 -17.57 -14.69
CA ASN A 22 25.85 -17.86 -16.12
C ASN A 22 24.40 -17.78 -16.61
N LEU A 23 23.47 -17.24 -15.81
CA LEU A 23 22.04 -17.17 -16.13
C LEU A 23 21.61 -15.81 -16.72
N TYR A 24 22.43 -15.26 -17.62
CA TYR A 24 22.27 -13.93 -18.25
C TYR A 24 20.97 -13.72 -19.05
N ASN A 25 20.23 -14.78 -19.36
CA ASN A 25 18.95 -14.72 -20.06
C ASN A 25 17.73 -15.00 -19.16
N LEU A 26 17.95 -15.24 -17.86
CA LEU A 26 16.87 -15.47 -16.91
C LEU A 26 16.09 -14.16 -16.73
N ARG A 27 14.76 -14.24 -16.82
CA ARG A 27 13.87 -13.09 -16.66
C ARG A 27 13.07 -13.15 -15.37
N VAL A 28 12.77 -14.35 -14.89
CA VAL A 28 11.95 -14.56 -13.70
C VAL A 28 12.70 -15.47 -12.74
N LEU A 29 12.86 -15.04 -11.50
CA LEU A 29 13.42 -15.84 -10.42
C LEU A 29 12.44 -15.81 -9.25
N ASP A 30 11.96 -16.99 -8.90
CA ASP A 30 11.09 -17.19 -7.74
C ASP A 30 11.80 -18.04 -6.69
N LEU A 31 12.09 -17.39 -5.56
CA LEU A 31 12.71 -17.90 -4.35
C LEU A 31 11.74 -17.80 -3.16
N SER A 32 10.45 -17.64 -3.42
CA SER A 32 9.43 -17.52 -2.38
C SER A 32 9.29 -18.81 -1.56
N GLN A 33 8.82 -18.71 -0.32
CA GLN A 33 8.54 -19.83 0.58
C GLN A 33 9.78 -20.70 0.84
N ASN A 34 10.88 -20.02 1.15
CA ASN A 34 12.13 -20.60 1.63
C ASN A 34 12.46 -20.06 3.04
N ALA A 35 13.66 -20.32 3.55
CA ALA A 35 14.11 -19.88 4.87
C ALA A 35 15.24 -18.83 4.77
N ILE A 36 15.29 -18.05 3.68
CA ILE A 36 16.41 -17.14 3.40
C ILE A 36 16.40 -16.01 4.44
N GLU A 37 17.49 -15.88 5.19
CA GLU A 37 17.66 -14.84 6.22
C GLU A 37 18.43 -13.62 5.73
N GLU A 38 19.42 -13.85 4.85
CA GLU A 38 20.34 -12.84 4.36
C GLU A 38 20.59 -13.01 2.86
N MET A 39 20.87 -11.88 2.20
CA MET A 39 21.24 -11.85 0.79
C MET A 39 22.11 -10.63 0.47
N GLY A 40 23.11 -10.86 -0.38
CA GLY A 40 24.00 -9.84 -0.91
C GLY A 40 23.89 -9.70 -2.42
N TRP A 41 24.58 -8.69 -2.95
CA TRP A 41 24.66 -8.43 -4.39
C TRP A 41 25.28 -9.61 -5.15
N GLU A 42 26.15 -10.39 -4.49
CA GLU A 42 26.82 -11.58 -5.03
C GLU A 42 25.83 -12.69 -5.38
N ASN A 43 24.71 -12.78 -4.64
CA ASN A 43 23.69 -13.79 -4.88
C ASN A 43 22.96 -13.58 -6.21
N PHE A 44 22.86 -12.33 -6.68
CA PHE A 44 22.18 -11.98 -7.93
C PHE A 44 23.14 -11.68 -9.09
N SER A 45 24.44 -11.97 -8.92
CA SER A 45 25.42 -11.82 -10.00
C SER A 45 25.09 -12.74 -11.18
N GLY A 46 25.24 -12.23 -12.40
CA GLY A 46 24.91 -12.94 -13.64
C GLY A 46 23.45 -12.78 -14.11
N LEU A 47 22.58 -12.16 -13.31
CA LEU A 47 21.15 -11.98 -13.61
C LEU A 47 20.84 -10.65 -14.33
N ALA A 48 21.67 -10.26 -15.30
CA ALA A 48 21.62 -8.93 -15.94
C ALA A 48 20.32 -8.60 -16.70
N ARG A 49 19.46 -9.58 -16.97
CA ARG A 49 18.16 -9.43 -17.67
C ARG A 49 16.96 -9.84 -16.82
N LEU A 50 17.15 -9.94 -15.51
CA LEU A 50 16.08 -10.30 -14.60
C LEU A 50 15.06 -9.17 -14.55
N GLU A 51 13.80 -9.52 -14.79
CA GLU A 51 12.65 -8.61 -14.82
C GLU A 51 11.75 -8.81 -13.59
N THR A 52 11.68 -10.03 -13.06
CA THR A 52 10.85 -10.37 -11.90
C THR A 52 11.65 -11.14 -10.87
N LEU A 53 11.69 -10.63 -9.64
CA LEU A 53 12.24 -11.30 -8.47
C LEU A 53 11.16 -11.45 -7.39
N LYS A 54 10.83 -12.70 -7.05
CA LYS A 54 9.91 -13.03 -5.97
C LYS A 54 10.67 -13.71 -4.85
N MET A 55 10.58 -13.15 -3.65
CA MET A 55 11.21 -13.68 -2.43
C MET A 55 10.22 -13.65 -1.26
N ASN A 56 8.95 -13.90 -1.58
CA ASN A 56 7.87 -13.82 -0.60
C ASN A 56 8.01 -14.90 0.47
N TYR A 57 7.59 -14.62 1.70
CA TYR A 57 7.56 -15.58 2.79
C TYR A 57 8.93 -16.25 3.02
N ASN A 58 9.95 -15.42 3.20
CA ASN A 58 11.29 -15.80 3.67
C ASN A 58 11.51 -15.20 5.07
N LEU A 59 12.75 -15.21 5.57
CA LEU A 59 13.11 -14.72 6.90
C LEU A 59 14.01 -13.47 6.82
N ILE A 60 13.96 -12.73 5.71
CA ILE A 60 14.88 -11.61 5.43
C ILE A 60 14.63 -10.49 6.44
N GLY A 61 15.61 -10.24 7.31
CA GLY A 61 15.54 -9.21 8.35
C GLY A 61 16.26 -7.92 7.96
N GLY A 62 17.44 -8.06 7.35
CA GLY A 62 18.30 -6.96 6.93
C GLY A 62 18.50 -6.97 5.43
N LEU A 63 18.65 -5.76 4.87
CA LEU A 63 19.06 -5.54 3.48
C LEU A 63 20.34 -4.71 3.50
N SER A 64 21.22 -4.94 2.54
CA SER A 64 22.40 -4.09 2.32
C SER A 64 22.09 -3.12 1.18
N PRO A 65 22.58 -1.86 1.19
CA PRO A 65 22.28 -0.88 0.14
C PRO A 65 22.56 -1.33 -1.30
N ASP A 66 23.48 -2.28 -1.46
CA ASP A 66 23.92 -2.84 -2.73
C ASP A 66 23.21 -4.15 -3.12
N THR A 67 22.34 -4.71 -2.29
CA THR A 67 21.70 -6.03 -2.50
C THR A 67 21.15 -6.21 -3.93
N PHE A 68 20.58 -5.15 -4.54
CA PHE A 68 19.98 -5.22 -5.87
C PHE A 68 20.84 -4.65 -7.01
N HIS A 69 22.12 -4.33 -6.76
CA HIS A 69 23.00 -3.63 -7.71
C HIS A 69 23.10 -4.32 -9.09
N ASN A 70 23.11 -5.66 -9.11
CA ASN A 70 23.31 -6.47 -10.33
C ASN A 70 22.05 -6.71 -11.17
N ILE A 71 20.87 -6.28 -10.69
CA ILE A 71 19.56 -6.60 -11.28
C ILE A 71 18.76 -5.33 -11.60
N SER A 72 19.43 -4.35 -12.23
CA SER A 72 18.87 -3.03 -12.59
C SER A 72 17.74 -3.05 -13.63
N GLN A 73 17.47 -4.20 -14.26
CA GLN A 73 16.38 -4.38 -15.23
C GLN A 73 15.08 -4.88 -14.59
N LEU A 74 15.04 -5.00 -13.25
CA LEU A 74 13.83 -5.43 -12.55
C LEU A 74 12.66 -4.48 -12.81
N LYS A 75 11.51 -5.11 -13.05
CA LYS A 75 10.19 -4.50 -13.18
C LYS A 75 9.29 -4.86 -12.01
N GLU A 76 9.44 -6.07 -11.45
CA GLU A 76 8.67 -6.55 -10.31
C GLU A 76 9.60 -7.08 -9.23
N LEU A 77 9.48 -6.53 -8.03
CA LEU A 77 10.17 -6.97 -6.83
C LEU A 77 9.14 -7.25 -5.73
N SER A 78 9.09 -8.49 -5.26
CA SER A 78 8.19 -8.90 -4.19
C SER A 78 8.99 -9.47 -3.02
N LEU A 79 8.91 -8.78 -1.88
CA LEU A 79 9.54 -9.11 -0.59
C LEU A 79 8.46 -9.33 0.49
N GLU A 80 7.26 -9.73 0.08
CA GLU A 80 6.11 -9.91 0.97
C GLU A 80 6.40 -10.91 2.08
N GLY A 81 5.90 -10.68 3.29
CA GLY A 81 5.93 -11.67 4.36
C GLY A 81 7.33 -12.01 4.84
N ASN A 82 8.25 -11.03 4.84
CA ASN A 82 9.59 -11.15 5.40
C ASN A 82 9.66 -10.48 6.79
N LYS A 83 10.87 -10.27 7.31
CA LYS A 83 11.12 -9.66 8.63
C LYS A 83 11.83 -8.31 8.50
N ILE A 84 11.66 -7.60 7.39
CA ILE A 84 12.41 -6.38 7.09
C ILE A 84 12.01 -5.29 8.08
N LEU A 85 12.99 -4.81 8.86
CA LEU A 85 12.79 -3.80 9.91
C LEU A 85 12.88 -2.37 9.37
N GLU A 86 13.79 -2.15 8.43
CA GLU A 86 14.05 -0.86 7.81
C GLU A 86 14.55 -1.01 6.38
N LEU A 87 14.37 0.04 5.58
CA LEU A 87 14.90 0.13 4.23
C LEU A 87 16.23 0.91 4.27
N PRO A 88 17.36 0.30 3.90
CA PRO A 88 18.63 1.00 3.81
C PRO A 88 18.54 2.16 2.82
N HIS A 89 19.29 3.23 3.08
CA HIS A 89 19.38 4.35 2.16
C HIS A 89 19.87 3.85 0.78
N SER A 90 19.23 4.30 -0.29
CA SER A 90 19.58 3.96 -1.68
C SER A 90 19.43 2.48 -2.07
N ILE A 91 18.74 1.65 -1.29
CA ILE A 91 18.50 0.22 -1.59
C ILE A 91 17.88 0.00 -2.99
N PHE A 92 17.03 0.92 -3.44
CA PHE A 92 16.38 0.85 -4.76
C PHE A 92 16.99 1.79 -5.80
N SER A 93 18.16 2.37 -5.55
CA SER A 93 18.76 3.41 -6.39
C SER A 93 18.96 2.99 -7.86
N VAL A 94 19.28 1.72 -8.09
CA VAL A 94 19.49 1.15 -9.43
C VAL A 94 18.21 0.65 -10.12
N LEU A 95 17.10 0.53 -9.38
CA LEU A 95 15.85 -0.07 -9.85
C LEU A 95 14.93 0.95 -10.53
N THR A 96 15.49 1.74 -11.46
CA THR A 96 14.78 2.85 -12.10
C THR A 96 13.63 2.43 -13.02
N GLN A 97 13.61 1.15 -13.43
CA GLN A 97 12.56 0.54 -14.26
C GLN A 97 11.52 -0.25 -13.44
N LEU A 98 11.59 -0.20 -12.11
CA LEU A 98 10.68 -0.96 -11.25
C LEU A 98 9.26 -0.42 -11.39
N GLU A 99 8.33 -1.28 -11.76
CA GLU A 99 6.91 -0.99 -11.96
C GLU A 99 6.09 -1.43 -10.75
N VAL A 100 6.47 -2.53 -10.09
CA VAL A 100 5.76 -3.13 -8.95
C VAL A 100 6.73 -3.39 -7.80
N LEU A 101 6.43 -2.82 -6.62
CA LEU A 101 7.14 -3.08 -5.37
C LEU A 101 6.15 -3.55 -4.29
N ASN A 102 6.35 -4.78 -3.82
CA ASN A 102 5.55 -5.37 -2.75
C ASN A 102 6.41 -5.59 -1.50
N LEU A 103 6.16 -4.79 -0.46
CA LEU A 103 6.78 -4.85 0.87
C LEU A 103 5.76 -5.24 1.95
N ARG A 104 4.61 -5.79 1.55
CA ARG A 104 3.53 -6.17 2.46
C ARG A 104 3.99 -7.16 3.52
N GLY A 105 3.45 -7.08 4.73
CA GLY A 105 3.67 -8.11 5.75
C GLY A 105 5.11 -8.16 6.26
N ASN A 106 5.77 -7.00 6.34
CA ASN A 106 7.10 -6.83 6.93
C ASN A 106 6.97 -6.15 8.30
N LEU A 107 8.10 -5.73 8.87
CA LEU A 107 8.19 -5.10 10.19
C LEU A 107 8.64 -3.64 10.08
N LEU A 108 8.37 -2.99 8.94
CA LEU A 108 8.80 -1.60 8.70
C LEU A 108 8.11 -0.68 9.69
N SER A 109 8.91 0.02 10.50
CA SER A 109 8.40 0.98 11.50
C SER A 109 8.56 2.44 11.07
N LYS A 110 9.49 2.70 10.14
CA LYS A 110 9.82 4.03 9.62
C LYS A 110 10.20 3.95 8.14
N LEU A 111 10.01 5.07 7.45
CA LEU A 111 10.50 5.31 6.10
C LEU A 111 11.32 6.59 6.10
N SER A 112 12.30 6.66 5.20
CA SER A 112 13.05 7.89 4.94
C SER A 112 12.37 8.67 3.81
N PRO A 113 12.50 10.01 3.75
CA PRO A 113 11.93 10.81 2.66
C PRO A 113 12.38 10.39 1.26
N ASP A 114 13.54 9.74 1.17
CA ASP A 114 14.17 9.29 -0.06
C ASP A 114 14.01 7.78 -0.33
N SER A 115 13.24 7.05 0.50
CA SER A 115 13.10 5.59 0.38
C SER A 115 12.69 5.11 -1.03
N PHE A 116 11.92 5.92 -1.77
CA PHE A 116 11.44 5.58 -3.12
C PHE A 116 11.85 6.60 -4.19
N VAL A 117 12.83 7.46 -3.92
CA VAL A 117 13.18 8.62 -4.78
C VAL A 117 13.58 8.24 -6.21
N SER A 118 14.15 7.05 -6.40
CA SER A 118 14.62 6.52 -7.68
C SER A 118 13.54 5.81 -8.51
N LEU A 119 12.40 5.45 -7.90
CA LEU A 119 11.38 4.57 -8.46
C LEU A 119 10.38 5.31 -9.36
N LYS A 120 10.89 6.01 -10.38
CA LYS A 120 10.08 6.89 -11.25
C LYS A 120 9.06 6.15 -12.14
N SER A 121 9.30 4.87 -12.40
CA SER A 121 8.41 4.00 -13.19
C SER A 121 7.40 3.22 -12.34
N LEU A 122 7.38 3.45 -11.02
CA LEU A 122 6.55 2.66 -10.12
C LEU A 122 5.07 2.96 -10.34
N THR A 123 4.30 1.91 -10.56
CA THR A 123 2.84 1.96 -10.74
C THR A 123 2.10 1.35 -9.54
N HIS A 124 2.72 0.39 -8.85
CA HIS A 124 2.12 -0.29 -7.70
C HIS A 124 3.10 -0.34 -6.53
N LEU A 125 2.67 0.17 -5.38
CA LEU A 125 3.40 0.12 -4.12
C LEU A 125 2.52 -0.45 -3.02
N SER A 126 2.93 -1.58 -2.46
CA SER A 126 2.29 -2.14 -1.27
C SER A 126 3.21 -2.08 -0.06
N LEU A 127 2.75 -1.38 0.97
CA LEU A 127 3.35 -1.23 2.29
C LEU A 127 2.40 -1.74 3.38
N SER A 128 1.37 -2.51 3.02
CA SER A 128 0.37 -2.97 3.97
C SER A 128 0.88 -3.99 4.98
N SER A 129 0.19 -4.14 6.10
CA SER A 129 0.57 -5.07 7.17
C SER A 129 2.01 -4.83 7.64
N ASN A 130 2.35 -3.56 7.91
CA ASN A 130 3.63 -3.13 8.48
C ASN A 130 3.37 -2.41 9.83
N GLN A 131 4.38 -1.74 10.39
CA GLN A 131 4.32 -1.06 11.69
C GLN A 131 4.47 0.47 11.55
N LEU A 132 4.09 1.03 10.40
CA LEU A 132 4.26 2.46 10.13
C LEU A 132 3.27 3.26 10.97
N SER A 133 3.79 4.18 11.79
CA SER A 133 2.96 5.09 12.62
C SER A 133 2.87 6.51 12.06
N ARG A 134 3.84 6.92 11.26
CA ARG A 134 3.93 8.22 10.58
C ARG A 134 4.64 8.06 9.24
N LEU A 135 4.34 8.98 8.31
CA LEU A 135 5.00 9.07 7.01
C LEU A 135 5.75 10.40 6.89
N PRO A 136 6.98 10.40 6.34
CA PRO A 136 7.64 11.64 5.96
C PRO A 136 6.87 12.37 4.85
N VAL A 137 6.88 13.71 4.87
CA VAL A 137 6.10 14.56 3.96
C VAL A 137 6.38 14.25 2.48
N ASP A 138 7.65 14.00 2.13
CA ASP A 138 8.10 13.85 0.73
C ASP A 138 8.32 12.39 0.30
N VAL A 139 7.93 11.40 1.12
CA VAL A 139 8.26 9.98 0.85
C VAL A 139 7.78 9.47 -0.51
N PHE A 140 6.71 10.06 -1.06
CA PHE A 140 6.14 9.69 -2.36
C PHE A 140 6.39 10.70 -3.49
N LYS A 141 7.16 11.77 -3.24
CA LYS A 141 7.27 12.96 -4.12
C LYS A 141 7.60 12.69 -5.60
N ASN A 142 8.31 11.59 -5.88
CA ASN A 142 8.76 11.24 -7.24
C ASN A 142 7.91 10.15 -7.90
N LEU A 143 6.86 9.64 -7.23
CA LEU A 143 6.05 8.53 -7.73
C LEU A 143 4.89 9.04 -8.62
N THR A 144 5.24 9.82 -9.65
CA THR A 144 4.26 10.52 -10.51
C THR A 144 3.42 9.58 -11.38
N GLY A 145 3.88 8.35 -11.60
CA GLY A 145 3.18 7.30 -12.34
C GLY A 145 2.46 6.27 -11.45
N LEU A 146 2.38 6.50 -10.14
CA LEU A 146 1.81 5.53 -9.21
C LEU A 146 0.29 5.45 -9.39
N GLU A 147 -0.20 4.27 -9.74
CA GLU A 147 -1.63 3.99 -9.92
C GLU A 147 -2.27 3.41 -8.65
N SER A 148 -1.53 2.61 -7.87
CA SER A 148 -2.03 1.95 -6.67
C SER A 148 -1.07 2.09 -5.50
N LEU A 149 -1.57 2.65 -4.40
CA LEU A 149 -0.87 2.76 -3.13
C LEU A 149 -1.64 2.03 -2.02
N ASP A 150 -0.99 1.06 -1.40
CA ASP A 150 -1.54 0.33 -0.27
C ASP A 150 -0.75 0.59 1.03
N LEU A 151 -1.36 1.35 1.94
CA LEU A 151 -0.87 1.66 3.29
C LEU A 151 -1.76 1.03 4.37
N SER A 152 -2.62 0.10 4.01
CA SER A 152 -3.57 -0.52 4.94
C SER A 152 -2.89 -1.36 6.01
N ASP A 153 -3.61 -1.63 7.10
CA ASP A 153 -3.12 -2.52 8.17
C ASP A 153 -1.75 -2.06 8.72
N ASN A 154 -1.70 -0.78 9.07
CA ASN A 154 -0.54 -0.13 9.69
C ASN A 154 -1.02 0.56 10.98
N GLN A 155 -0.18 1.43 11.55
CA GLN A 155 -0.46 2.13 12.81
C GLN A 155 -0.53 3.64 12.60
N LEU A 156 -0.87 4.10 11.37
CA LEU A 156 -0.84 5.52 11.00
C LEU A 156 -1.84 6.31 11.83
N ILE A 157 -1.37 7.39 12.47
CA ILE A 157 -2.19 8.25 13.34
C ILE A 157 -2.56 9.55 12.62
N VAL A 158 -1.67 10.04 11.75
CA VAL A 158 -1.84 11.28 10.99
C VAL A 158 -1.17 11.16 9.63
N LEU A 159 -1.72 11.85 8.65
CA LEU A 159 -1.14 12.01 7.31
C LEU A 159 -0.66 13.45 7.12
N PRO A 160 0.55 13.68 6.59
CA PRO A 160 0.94 15.01 6.15
C PRO A 160 -0.03 15.56 5.09
N GLU A 161 -0.37 16.85 5.15
CA GLU A 161 -1.34 17.51 4.26
C GLU A 161 -1.10 17.21 2.77
N LYS A 162 0.17 17.24 2.34
CA LYS A 162 0.56 17.10 0.92
C LYS A 162 1.15 15.75 0.56
N ILE A 163 0.91 14.73 1.39
CA ILE A 163 1.52 13.40 1.23
C ILE A 163 1.21 12.77 -0.14
N PHE A 164 0.03 13.05 -0.71
CA PHE A 164 -0.41 12.52 -2.01
C PHE A 164 -0.31 13.52 -3.15
N HIS A 165 0.17 14.74 -2.94
CA HIS A 165 0.15 15.81 -3.95
C HIS A 165 0.86 15.44 -5.27
N SER A 166 1.87 14.56 -5.24
CA SER A 166 2.58 14.08 -6.44
C SER A 166 1.92 12.88 -7.13
N LEU A 167 0.94 12.24 -6.49
CA LEU A 167 0.28 11.01 -6.95
C LEU A 167 -0.90 11.32 -7.87
N GLY A 168 -0.69 12.18 -8.86
CA GLY A 168 -1.76 12.64 -9.74
C GLY A 168 -2.40 11.53 -10.59
N THR A 169 -1.71 10.41 -10.81
CA THR A 169 -2.20 9.25 -11.59
C THR A 169 -2.81 8.14 -10.73
N ALA A 170 -2.87 8.33 -9.40
CA ALA A 170 -3.39 7.32 -8.49
C ALA A 170 -4.87 7.03 -8.74
N LYS A 171 -5.17 5.76 -8.97
CA LYS A 171 -6.52 5.20 -9.13
C LYS A 171 -7.03 4.58 -7.84
N THR A 172 -6.12 4.05 -7.01
CA THR A 172 -6.49 3.35 -5.79
C THR A 172 -5.60 3.74 -4.62
N ILE A 173 -6.22 4.14 -3.50
CA ILE A 173 -5.53 4.42 -2.24
C ILE A 173 -6.18 3.61 -1.11
N HIS A 174 -5.40 2.74 -0.47
CA HIS A 174 -5.82 2.00 0.70
C HIS A 174 -5.22 2.59 1.98
N LEU A 175 -6.08 3.05 2.88
CA LEU A 175 -5.74 3.58 4.19
C LEU A 175 -6.49 2.86 5.33
N HIS A 176 -7.27 1.83 4.99
CA HIS A 176 -8.08 1.09 5.94
C HIS A 176 -7.24 0.34 6.99
N LYS A 177 -7.82 0.04 8.15
CA LYS A 177 -7.12 -0.61 9.28
C LYS A 177 -5.88 0.18 9.73
N ASN A 178 -6.08 1.46 9.98
CA ASN A 178 -5.08 2.33 10.61
C ASN A 178 -5.69 2.97 11.87
N ASN A 179 -5.01 3.98 12.44
CA ASN A 179 -5.47 4.71 13.61
C ASN A 179 -5.73 6.19 13.29
N LEU A 180 -6.13 6.51 12.05
CA LEU A 180 -6.38 7.87 11.59
C LEU A 180 -7.66 8.42 12.23
N SER A 181 -7.59 9.58 12.88
CA SER A 181 -8.76 10.26 13.45
C SER A 181 -9.20 11.49 12.67
N GLU A 182 -8.30 12.07 11.89
CA GLU A 182 -8.51 13.28 11.09
C GLU A 182 -7.61 13.26 9.85
N VAL A 183 -8.03 14.01 8.83
CA VAL A 183 -7.29 14.27 7.59
C VAL A 183 -7.52 15.72 7.18
N ASP A 184 -6.68 16.24 6.28
CA ASP A 184 -6.90 17.55 5.69
C ASP A 184 -8.00 17.51 4.62
N GLY A 185 -8.81 18.57 4.51
CA GLY A 185 -9.89 18.67 3.52
C GLY A 185 -9.41 18.74 2.06
N LYS A 186 -8.13 19.04 1.83
CA LYS A 186 -7.48 19.09 0.51
C LYS A 186 -6.55 17.89 0.27
N LEU A 187 -6.60 16.87 1.12
CA LEU A 187 -5.70 15.71 1.04
C LEU A 187 -5.70 15.04 -0.35
N PHE A 188 -6.84 15.07 -1.05
CA PHE A 188 -7.04 14.48 -2.37
C PHE A 188 -7.29 15.52 -3.49
N GLU A 189 -6.83 16.76 -3.30
CA GLU A 189 -7.07 17.88 -4.24
C GLU A 189 -6.47 17.60 -5.65
N GLU A 190 -5.37 16.86 -5.73
CA GLU A 190 -4.67 16.54 -6.99
C GLU A 190 -5.03 15.14 -7.57
N GLN A 191 -5.89 14.38 -6.88
CA GLN A 191 -6.20 12.98 -7.20
C GLN A 191 -7.36 12.83 -8.20
N PHE A 192 -7.25 13.48 -9.38
CA PHE A 192 -8.32 13.54 -10.38
C PHE A 192 -8.74 12.19 -10.99
N PHE A 193 -7.87 11.17 -10.91
CA PHE A 193 -8.13 9.83 -11.46
C PHE A 193 -8.45 8.79 -10.38
N LEU A 194 -8.64 9.21 -9.13
CA LEU A 194 -8.90 8.31 -8.02
C LEU A 194 -10.27 7.66 -8.18
N GLN A 195 -10.28 6.33 -8.27
CA GLN A 195 -11.45 5.49 -8.47
C GLN A 195 -11.82 4.72 -7.21
N GLN A 196 -10.86 4.43 -6.34
CA GLN A 196 -11.08 3.62 -5.16
C GLN A 196 -10.38 4.20 -3.94
N LEU A 197 -11.15 4.44 -2.87
CA LEU A 197 -10.65 4.95 -1.62
C LEU A 197 -11.15 4.12 -0.43
N TYR A 198 -10.22 3.54 0.31
CA TYR A 198 -10.53 2.70 1.47
C TYR A 198 -10.08 3.39 2.75
N LEU A 199 -11.01 3.92 3.52
CA LEU A 199 -10.79 4.58 4.82
C LEU A 199 -11.40 3.78 6.00
N SER A 200 -11.92 2.59 5.74
CA SER A 200 -12.60 1.77 6.74
C SER A 200 -11.68 1.37 7.90
N ASP A 201 -12.27 1.03 9.05
CA ASP A 201 -11.55 0.53 10.22
C ASP A 201 -10.44 1.49 10.70
N ASN A 202 -10.77 2.79 10.79
CA ASN A 202 -9.94 3.85 11.35
C ASN A 202 -10.60 4.43 12.63
N LYS A 203 -10.28 5.67 13.01
CA LYS A 203 -10.82 6.39 14.18
C LYS A 203 -11.57 7.67 13.81
N PHE A 204 -12.04 7.79 12.56
CA PHE A 204 -12.79 8.97 12.13
C PHE A 204 -14.12 9.10 12.86
N GLN A 205 -14.37 10.29 13.43
CA GLN A 205 -15.67 10.65 14.00
C GLN A 205 -16.49 11.51 13.03
N SER A 206 -15.81 12.27 12.17
CA SER A 206 -16.34 13.08 11.10
C SER A 206 -15.29 13.19 10.00
N LEU A 207 -15.65 13.72 8.83
CA LEU A 207 -14.70 14.06 7.77
C LEU A 207 -14.72 15.58 7.52
N PRO A 208 -13.57 16.19 7.19
CA PRO A 208 -13.52 17.62 6.88
C PRO A 208 -14.29 17.94 5.60
N VAL A 209 -14.84 19.16 5.56
CA VAL A 209 -15.46 19.70 4.35
C VAL A 209 -14.40 19.78 3.24
N GLY A 210 -14.79 19.43 2.02
CA GLY A 210 -13.91 19.49 0.86
C GLY A 210 -13.24 18.18 0.49
N LEU A 211 -13.16 17.22 1.42
CA LEU A 211 -12.36 15.99 1.25
C LEU A 211 -12.68 15.23 -0.03
N PHE A 212 -13.95 15.21 -0.42
CA PHE A 212 -14.48 14.48 -1.56
C PHE A 212 -14.92 15.37 -2.73
N ASP A 213 -14.64 16.67 -2.69
CA ASP A 213 -15.16 17.61 -3.69
C ASP A 213 -14.56 17.38 -5.09
N THR A 214 -13.37 16.78 -5.15
CA THR A 214 -12.67 16.43 -6.41
C THR A 214 -13.08 15.07 -6.98
N PHE A 215 -13.87 14.29 -6.24
CA PHE A 215 -14.24 12.94 -6.62
C PHE A 215 -15.40 12.99 -7.63
N LEU A 216 -15.08 12.78 -8.90
CA LEU A 216 -16.07 12.66 -9.96
C LEU A 216 -16.71 11.27 -9.96
N PHE A 217 -17.88 11.14 -10.61
CA PHE A 217 -18.74 9.93 -10.62
C PHE A 217 -18.00 8.57 -10.69
N GLN A 218 -18.55 7.54 -10.03
CA GLN A 218 -18.15 6.11 -10.11
C GLN A 218 -16.97 5.67 -9.22
N ASN A 219 -16.78 6.30 -8.06
CA ASN A 219 -15.68 5.96 -7.15
C ASN A 219 -16.11 5.02 -6.04
N VAL A 220 -15.47 3.86 -5.91
CA VAL A 220 -15.74 2.94 -4.80
C VAL A 220 -15.14 3.49 -3.51
N MET A 221 -15.99 3.83 -2.54
CA MET A 221 -15.56 4.24 -1.20
C MET A 221 -15.94 3.23 -0.13
N ARG A 222 -14.99 2.92 0.77
CA ARG A 222 -15.27 2.12 1.97
C ARG A 222 -14.96 2.91 3.23
N LEU A 223 -16.01 3.21 4.01
CA LEU A 223 -15.96 4.09 5.20
C LEU A 223 -16.37 3.39 6.52
N HIS A 224 -16.82 2.13 6.46
CA HIS A 224 -17.31 1.38 7.63
C HIS A 224 -16.24 1.21 8.73
N GLY A 225 -16.63 0.79 9.94
CA GLY A 225 -15.67 0.48 11.01
C GLY A 225 -14.99 1.70 11.66
N ASN A 226 -15.53 2.90 11.42
CA ASN A 226 -15.11 4.14 12.07
C ASN A 226 -16.13 4.56 13.14
N PRO A 227 -15.70 5.21 14.24
CA PRO A 227 -16.58 5.68 15.31
C PRO A 227 -17.33 6.97 14.94
N TRP A 228 -18.10 6.96 13.87
CA TRP A 228 -18.84 8.13 13.36
C TRP A 228 -19.75 8.74 14.43
N LYS A 229 -19.62 10.06 14.63
CA LYS A 229 -20.37 10.80 15.64
C LYS A 229 -21.56 11.50 14.99
N CYS A 230 -22.78 11.16 15.40
CA CYS A 230 -24.00 11.76 14.87
C CYS A 230 -24.26 13.16 15.46
N ASP A 231 -23.51 14.16 15.01
CA ASP A 231 -23.73 15.58 15.36
C ASP A 231 -23.66 16.49 14.11
N CYS A 232 -23.67 17.81 14.32
CA CYS A 232 -23.66 18.78 13.22
C CYS A 232 -22.41 18.70 12.30
N HIS A 233 -21.30 18.13 12.77
CA HIS A 233 -20.08 17.98 11.97
C HIS A 233 -20.18 16.85 10.93
N MET A 234 -21.22 16.01 10.99
CA MET A 234 -21.48 14.98 9.97
C MET A 234 -22.26 15.49 8.76
N SER A 235 -22.72 16.75 8.78
CA SER A 235 -23.51 17.35 7.70
C SER A 235 -22.87 17.17 6.32
N TYR A 236 -21.56 17.46 6.19
CA TYR A 236 -20.83 17.27 4.94
C TYR A 236 -20.90 15.84 4.40
N LEU A 237 -20.50 14.86 5.23
CA LEU A 237 -20.48 13.46 4.82
C LEU A 237 -21.90 12.95 4.53
N HIS A 238 -22.88 13.35 5.35
CA HIS A 238 -24.28 13.02 5.14
C HIS A 238 -24.79 13.53 3.78
N ASP A 239 -24.59 14.80 3.47
CA ASP A 239 -25.07 15.42 2.24
C ASP A 239 -24.38 14.82 1.02
N TRP A 240 -23.08 14.55 1.12
CA TRP A 240 -22.32 13.84 0.09
C TRP A 240 -22.88 12.43 -0.14
N MET A 241 -23.14 11.65 0.93
CA MET A 241 -23.70 10.30 0.81
C MET A 241 -25.10 10.28 0.18
N LEU A 242 -25.95 11.28 0.46
CA LEU A 242 -27.27 11.39 -0.17
C LEU A 242 -27.16 11.62 -1.69
N GLN A 243 -26.13 12.35 -2.12
CA GLN A 243 -25.91 12.64 -3.53
C GLN A 243 -25.26 11.47 -4.28
N TYR A 244 -24.39 10.69 -3.62
CA TYR A 244 -23.53 9.67 -4.25
C TYR A 244 -23.72 8.24 -3.71
N SER A 245 -24.90 7.90 -3.19
CA SER A 245 -25.17 6.60 -2.53
C SER A 245 -24.85 5.34 -3.34
N ALA A 246 -24.83 5.40 -4.68
CA ALA A 246 -24.49 4.26 -5.54
C ALA A 246 -23.00 3.89 -5.54
N ASP A 247 -22.14 4.80 -5.08
CA ASP A 247 -20.68 4.72 -5.15
C ASP A 247 -20.05 4.14 -3.85
N ILE A 248 -20.87 3.81 -2.84
CA ILE A 248 -20.40 3.32 -1.52
C ILE A 248 -20.71 1.83 -1.38
N GLU A 249 -19.66 1.02 -1.23
CA GLU A 249 -19.80 -0.40 -0.92
C GLU A 249 -20.00 -0.64 0.59
N ASP A 250 -20.73 -1.70 0.95
CA ASP A 250 -20.99 -2.12 2.33
C ASP A 250 -21.70 -1.07 3.22
N LEU A 251 -22.57 -0.24 2.63
CA LEU A 251 -23.51 0.64 3.36
C LEU A 251 -24.38 -0.10 4.39
N ASP A 252 -24.59 -1.40 4.18
CA ASP A 252 -25.39 -2.27 5.06
C ASP A 252 -24.65 -2.64 6.37
N ARG A 253 -23.36 -2.31 6.50
CA ARG A 253 -22.63 -2.40 7.77
C ARG A 253 -22.79 -1.07 8.51
N PRO A 254 -23.29 -1.07 9.76
CA PRO A 254 -23.78 0.15 10.39
C PRO A 254 -22.66 1.19 10.52
N LEU A 255 -22.78 2.30 9.79
CA LEU A 255 -22.03 3.54 9.96
C LEU A 255 -22.45 4.28 11.26
N SER A 256 -22.78 3.52 12.30
CA SER A 256 -23.81 3.79 13.30
C SER A 256 -25.23 3.64 12.75
N ILE A 257 -26.11 3.07 13.57
CA ILE A 257 -27.49 2.65 13.30
C ILE A 257 -28.42 3.82 12.87
N SER A 258 -27.93 5.06 12.84
CA SER A 258 -28.72 6.27 12.57
C SER A 258 -28.99 6.53 11.09
N LEU A 259 -28.06 6.23 10.18
CA LEU A 259 -28.25 6.47 8.73
C LEU A 259 -29.28 5.49 8.13
N TRP A 260 -29.35 4.26 8.65
CA TRP A 260 -30.35 3.27 8.24
C TRP A 260 -31.77 3.65 8.72
N LEU A 261 -31.89 4.32 9.87
CA LEU A 261 -33.16 4.81 10.41
C LEU A 261 -33.75 6.02 9.67
N ILE A 262 -32.92 6.79 8.96
CA ILE A 262 -33.38 7.99 8.25
C ILE A 262 -33.83 7.66 6.80
N ASN A 263 -33.29 6.60 6.20
CA ASN A 263 -33.60 6.22 4.81
C ASN A 263 -34.80 5.28 4.62
N ASN A 264 -35.40 4.72 5.68
CA ASN A 264 -36.51 3.79 5.53
C ASN A 264 -37.84 4.35 6.09
N ARG A 265 -38.63 4.97 5.21
CA ARG A 265 -40.11 4.83 5.27
C ARG A 265 -40.52 3.46 4.71
N PHE A 266 -39.98 2.36 5.21
CA PHE A 266 -40.60 1.04 5.10
C PHE A 266 -40.20 0.20 6.32
N THR A 267 -41.19 -0.50 6.83
CA THR A 267 -41.30 -1.13 8.14
C THR A 267 -40.55 -2.47 8.23
N ILE A 268 -40.16 -2.85 9.47
CA ILE A 268 -39.79 -4.19 9.98
C ILE A 268 -38.28 -4.53 9.87
N GLY A 269 -37.55 -4.93 10.92
CA GLY A 269 -37.92 -5.28 12.30
C GLY A 269 -36.68 -5.44 13.18
N LEU A 270 -36.90 -5.28 14.48
CA LEU A 270 -35.94 -5.40 15.57
C LEU A 270 -35.11 -6.70 15.54
N PHE A 271 -33.82 -6.60 15.84
CA PHE A 271 -33.15 -7.52 16.76
C PHE A 271 -32.23 -6.74 17.71
N PHE A 272 -32.74 -6.50 18.90
CA PHE A 272 -31.92 -6.41 20.11
C PHE A 272 -31.54 -7.83 20.51
N SER A 273 -30.29 -8.06 20.88
CA SER A 273 -29.98 -9.06 21.90
C SER A 273 -29.09 -8.41 22.95
N LEU A 274 -29.49 -8.65 24.20
CA LEU A 274 -28.96 -8.19 25.48
C LEU A 274 -27.43 -8.14 25.59
#